data_AF-A0A4Q3WV85-F1
#
_entry.id   AF-A0A4Q3WV85-F1
#
_cell.length_a   1.000
_cell.length_b   1.000
_cell.length_c   1.000
_cell.angle_alpha   90.00
_cell.angle_beta   90.00
_cell.angle_gamma   90.00
#
_symmetry.space_group_name_H-M   'P 1'
#
loop_
_entity.id
_entity.type
_entity.pdbx_description
1 polymer ?
#
loop_
_entity_poly.entity_id
_entity_poly.type
_entity_poly.pdbx_seq_one_letter_code
_entity_poly.pdbx_strand_id
1 'polypeptide(L)'
;DQGVAAFVVAPFIGEIEGDKGTVEAKKTFANSTSVLFDAVYVPGGDSVALLKQLPDARKFIDEAFKHGKAIAATGEGAQLVAATTTGLLIKDADAKAQGVLIDEKGNAQTVTADFVNAIAAHRFTNRDVDMIAA
;
A
#
# COMPACT_ATOMS: atom_id res chain seq x y z
N ASP A 1 -9.60 15.10 -9.97
CA ASP A 1 -8.14 15.25 -10.03
C ASP A 1 -7.69 16.06 -8.83
N GLN A 2 -6.80 15.53 -7.98
CA GLN A 2 -6.36 16.16 -6.72
C GLN A 2 -4.88 16.60 -6.77
N GLY A 3 -4.24 16.57 -7.94
CA GLY A 3 -2.84 16.93 -8.12
C GLY A 3 -1.81 15.88 -7.69
N VAL A 4 -2.25 14.63 -7.43
CA VAL A 4 -1.37 13.51 -7.05
C VAL A 4 -0.97 12.70 -8.28
N ALA A 5 0.32 12.42 -8.43
CA ALA A 5 0.83 11.55 -9.48
C ALA A 5 0.86 10.08 -9.00
N ALA A 6 0.24 9.18 -9.75
CA ALA A 6 0.22 7.74 -9.44
C ALA A 6 1.17 6.96 -10.35
N PHE A 7 1.89 6.01 -9.77
CA PHE A 7 2.75 5.07 -10.49
C PHE A 7 2.42 3.64 -10.08
N VAL A 8 2.36 2.74 -11.05
CA VAL A 8 2.21 1.31 -10.78
C VAL A 8 3.59 0.69 -10.58
N VAL A 9 3.77 0.06 -9.41
CA VAL A 9 4.94 -0.73 -9.03
C VAL A 9 4.54 -2.20 -9.06
N ALA A 10 5.29 -3.03 -9.77
CA ALA A 10 4.97 -4.45 -9.96
C ALA A 10 6.23 -5.34 -10.01
N PRO A 11 6.11 -6.67 -10.14
CA PRO A 11 7.28 -7.54 -10.30
C PRO A 11 8.07 -7.29 -11.59
N PHE A 12 7.44 -6.77 -12.63
CA PHE A 12 8.04 -6.48 -13.94
C PHE A 12 7.48 -5.18 -14.56
N ILE A 13 8.17 -4.66 -15.56
CA ILE A 13 7.72 -3.50 -16.38
C ILE A 13 6.84 -3.99 -17.51
N GLY A 14 5.77 -3.26 -17.81
CA GLY A 14 4.91 -3.53 -18.95
C GLY A 14 3.43 -3.53 -18.57
N GLU A 15 2.63 -4.14 -19.42
CA GLU A 15 1.18 -4.18 -19.28
C GLU A 15 0.74 -5.21 -18.22
N ILE A 16 -0.15 -4.77 -17.33
CA ILE A 16 -0.83 -5.60 -16.33
C ILE A 16 -2.31 -5.55 -16.64
N GLU A 17 -2.90 -6.71 -16.87
CA GLU A 17 -4.33 -6.86 -17.08
C GLU A 17 -5.08 -6.74 -15.75
N GLY A 18 -6.06 -5.84 -15.70
CA GLY A 18 -7.01 -5.68 -14.61
C GLY A 18 -8.44 -5.94 -15.06
N ASP A 19 -9.36 -5.96 -14.11
CA ASP A 19 -10.80 -6.22 -14.32
C ASP A 19 -11.48 -5.25 -15.30
N LYS A 20 -10.97 -4.01 -15.36
CA LYS A 20 -11.50 -2.91 -16.19
C LYS A 20 -10.54 -2.50 -17.31
N GLY A 21 -9.54 -3.33 -17.59
CA GLY A 21 -8.55 -3.11 -18.64
C GLY A 21 -7.13 -3.07 -18.14
N THR A 22 -6.22 -2.71 -19.03
CA THR A 22 -4.78 -2.79 -18.82
C THR A 22 -4.23 -1.52 -18.17
N VAL A 23 -3.27 -1.70 -17.26
CA VAL A 23 -2.45 -0.63 -16.71
C VAL A 23 -0.96 -0.89 -16.96
N GLU A 24 -0.21 0.16 -17.27
CA GLU A 24 1.24 0.06 -17.49
C GLU A 24 2.01 0.19 -16.17
N ALA A 25 2.75 -0.84 -15.80
CA ALA A 25 3.75 -0.79 -14.74
C ALA A 25 5.05 -0.17 -15.25
N LYS A 26 5.36 1.03 -14.73
CA LYS A 26 6.60 1.77 -15.06
C LYS A 26 7.70 1.60 -14.04
N LYS A 27 7.41 0.93 -12.93
CA LYS A 27 8.30 0.73 -11.79
C LYS A 27 8.23 -0.73 -11.36
N THR A 28 9.34 -1.25 -10.83
CA THR A 28 9.38 -2.57 -10.22
C THR A 28 9.83 -2.49 -8.77
N PHE A 29 9.50 -3.50 -7.97
CA PHE A 29 10.03 -3.59 -6.61
C PHE A 29 11.57 -3.65 -6.56
N ALA A 30 12.20 -4.16 -7.63
CA ALA A 30 13.65 -4.24 -7.74
C ALA A 30 14.32 -2.90 -8.10
N ASN A 31 13.62 -2.00 -8.81
CA ASN A 31 14.18 -0.73 -9.28
C ASN A 31 13.61 0.51 -8.58
N SER A 32 12.69 0.31 -7.64
CA SER A 32 12.00 1.38 -6.91
C SER A 32 11.82 0.97 -5.47
N THR A 33 12.10 1.90 -4.56
CA THR A 33 11.85 1.73 -3.13
C THR A 33 10.68 2.60 -2.72
N SER A 34 10.08 2.27 -1.57
CA SER A 34 8.98 3.05 -1.02
C SER A 34 9.35 4.53 -0.89
N VAL A 35 10.63 4.84 -0.60
CA VAL A 35 11.21 6.18 -0.40
C VAL A 35 10.85 7.17 -1.52
N LEU A 36 10.70 6.71 -2.76
CA LEU A 36 10.36 7.55 -3.93
C LEU A 36 8.90 8.05 -3.93
N PHE A 37 8.06 7.53 -3.04
CA PHE A 37 6.62 7.80 -3.01
C PHE A 37 6.19 8.35 -1.65
N ASP A 38 5.13 9.16 -1.64
CA ASP A 38 4.58 9.74 -0.41
C ASP A 38 3.56 8.83 0.28
N ALA A 39 2.95 7.90 -0.47
CA ALA A 39 1.96 6.96 0.03
C ALA A 39 1.89 5.69 -0.83
N VAL A 40 1.24 4.65 -0.29
CA VAL A 40 1.06 3.36 -0.96
C VAL A 40 -0.43 2.99 -0.99
N TYR A 41 -0.92 2.58 -2.17
CA TYR A 41 -2.24 1.99 -2.32
C TYR A 41 -2.10 0.56 -2.86
N VAL A 42 -2.78 -0.39 -2.22
CA VAL A 42 -2.79 -1.81 -2.59
C VAL A 42 -4.19 -2.21 -3.04
N PRO A 43 -4.45 -2.31 -4.35
CA PRO A 43 -5.73 -2.78 -4.85
C PRO A 43 -5.91 -4.29 -4.60
N GLY A 44 -7.15 -4.76 -4.73
CA GLY A 44 -7.49 -6.18 -4.71
C GLY A 44 -7.17 -6.88 -6.03
N GLY A 45 -7.65 -8.12 -6.16
CA GLY A 45 -7.49 -8.97 -7.34
C GLY A 45 -6.52 -10.13 -7.17
N ASP A 46 -6.53 -11.03 -8.15
CA ASP A 46 -5.88 -12.35 -8.09
C ASP A 46 -4.36 -12.28 -7.90
N SER A 47 -3.74 -11.17 -8.33
CA SER A 47 -2.30 -10.93 -8.19
C SER A 47 -1.82 -10.94 -6.72
N VAL A 48 -2.71 -10.68 -5.76
CA VAL A 48 -2.38 -10.64 -4.33
C VAL A 48 -1.78 -11.96 -3.85
N ALA A 49 -2.28 -13.10 -4.33
CA ALA A 49 -1.76 -14.40 -3.91
C ALA A 49 -0.28 -14.57 -4.25
N LEU A 50 0.14 -14.07 -5.42
CA LEU A 50 1.54 -14.03 -5.84
C LEU A 50 2.33 -12.98 -5.04
N LEU A 51 1.82 -11.75 -4.93
CA LEU A 51 2.50 -10.66 -4.24
C LEU A 51 2.80 -10.99 -2.77
N LYS A 52 1.90 -11.73 -2.09
CA LYS A 52 2.12 -12.22 -0.73
C LYS A 52 3.35 -13.12 -0.60
N GLN A 53 3.76 -13.80 -1.66
CA GLN A 53 4.94 -14.66 -1.66
C GLN A 53 6.23 -13.86 -1.94
N LEU A 54 6.13 -12.69 -2.57
CA LEU A 54 7.27 -11.85 -2.93
C LEU A 54 7.77 -11.02 -1.72
N PRO A 55 9.00 -11.24 -1.23
CA PRO A 55 9.55 -10.47 -0.12
C PRO A 55 9.61 -8.97 -0.40
N ASP A 56 9.95 -8.57 -1.62
CA ASP A 56 10.09 -7.15 -1.98
C ASP A 56 8.75 -6.40 -1.95
N ALA A 57 7.65 -7.07 -2.30
CA ALA A 57 6.30 -6.48 -2.22
C ALA A 57 5.90 -6.22 -0.77
N ARG A 58 6.15 -7.20 0.13
CA ARG A 58 5.90 -7.04 1.56
C ARG A 58 6.80 -5.95 2.17
N LYS A 59 8.08 -5.97 1.82
CA LYS A 59 9.07 -4.98 2.24
C LYS A 59 8.66 -3.57 1.84
N PHE A 60 8.11 -3.38 0.63
CA PHE A 60 7.67 -2.06 0.17
C PHE A 60 6.58 -1.44 1.06
N ILE A 61 5.64 -2.26 1.54
CA ILE A 61 4.59 -1.85 2.48
C ILE A 61 5.19 -1.59 3.87
N ASP A 62 6.07 -2.47 4.33
CA ASP A 62 6.74 -2.34 5.63
C ASP A 62 7.59 -1.07 5.73
N GLU A 63 8.38 -0.76 4.71
CA GLU A 63 9.14 0.49 4.66
C GLU A 63 8.21 1.71 4.63
N ALA A 64 7.11 1.66 3.87
CA ALA A 64 6.16 2.76 3.84
C ALA A 64 5.55 3.01 5.23
N PHE A 65 5.22 1.94 5.95
CA PHE A 65 4.70 2.05 7.31
C PHE A 65 5.75 2.61 8.27
N LYS A 66 6.97 2.06 8.23
CA LYS A 66 8.10 2.53 9.05
C LYS A 66 8.42 4.00 8.83
N HIS A 67 8.27 4.48 7.60
CA HIS A 67 8.50 5.88 7.27
C HIS A 67 7.31 6.78 7.53
N GLY A 68 6.23 6.33 8.16
CA GLY A 68 5.09 7.20 8.49
C GLY A 68 4.20 7.53 7.30
N LYS A 69 4.34 6.86 6.15
CA LYS A 69 3.56 7.14 4.92
C LYS A 69 2.14 6.61 5.02
N ALA A 70 1.19 7.27 4.38
CA ALA A 70 -0.17 6.77 4.29
C ALA A 70 -0.21 5.45 3.49
N ILE A 71 -0.98 4.48 3.98
CA ILE A 71 -1.20 3.20 3.32
C ILE A 71 -2.70 2.98 3.20
N ALA A 72 -3.17 2.66 2.00
CA ALA A 72 -4.54 2.21 1.80
C ALA A 72 -4.55 0.85 1.12
N ALA A 73 -5.49 -0.02 1.48
CA ALA A 73 -5.69 -1.29 0.79
C ALA A 73 -7.17 -1.64 0.70
N THR A 74 -7.55 -2.25 -0.41
CA THR A 74 -8.95 -2.63 -0.68
C THR A 74 -9.05 -4.07 -1.15
N GLY A 75 -10.13 -4.76 -0.79
CA GLY A 75 -10.41 -6.13 -1.22
C GLY A 75 -9.32 -7.09 -0.76
N GLU A 76 -8.85 -7.96 -1.66
CA GLU A 76 -7.75 -8.88 -1.39
C GLU A 76 -6.45 -8.15 -1.01
N GLY A 77 -6.27 -6.88 -1.41
CA GLY A 77 -5.11 -6.08 -1.04
C GLY A 77 -4.91 -5.96 0.48
N ALA A 78 -6.01 -6.00 1.25
CA ALA A 78 -5.97 -6.07 2.71
C ALA A 78 -5.19 -7.32 3.20
N GLN A 79 -5.32 -8.44 2.50
CA GLN A 79 -4.62 -9.68 2.82
C GLN A 79 -3.12 -9.61 2.52
N LEU A 80 -2.69 -8.76 1.59
CA LEU A 80 -1.27 -8.49 1.38
C LEU A 80 -0.71 -7.68 2.54
N VAL A 81 -1.41 -6.62 2.97
CA VAL A 81 -1.01 -5.83 4.15
C VAL A 81 -0.96 -6.71 5.39
N ALA A 82 -1.97 -7.56 5.61
CA ALA A 82 -2.00 -8.51 6.73
C ALA A 82 -0.84 -9.51 6.73
N ALA A 83 -0.22 -9.79 5.57
CA ALA A 83 0.92 -10.69 5.45
C ALA A 83 2.28 -10.02 5.68
N THR A 84 2.30 -8.72 5.98
CA THR A 84 3.52 -7.94 6.25
C THR A 84 3.75 -7.78 7.75
N THR A 85 4.94 -7.32 8.16
CA THR A 85 5.17 -6.98 9.58
C THR A 85 4.23 -5.85 10.03
N THR A 86 3.94 -4.89 9.14
CA THR A 86 2.95 -3.83 9.36
C THR A 86 1.60 -4.41 9.76
N GLY A 87 1.12 -5.44 9.04
CA GLY A 87 -0.13 -6.12 9.34
C GLY A 87 -0.19 -6.76 10.72
N LEU A 88 0.97 -7.15 11.28
CA LEU A 88 1.07 -7.70 12.64
C LEU A 88 1.08 -6.62 13.72
N LEU A 89 1.51 -5.40 13.38
CA LEU A 89 1.67 -4.30 14.33
C LEU A 89 0.43 -3.40 14.42
N ILE A 90 -0.30 -3.25 13.32
CA ILE A 90 -1.55 -2.48 13.32
C ILE A 90 -2.63 -3.25 14.10
N LYS A 91 -3.33 -2.54 14.98
CA LYS A 91 -4.56 -3.01 15.61
C LYS A 91 -5.71 -2.28 14.93
N ASP A 92 -6.82 -2.96 14.66
CA ASP A 92 -7.96 -2.38 13.93
C ASP A 92 -8.43 -1.03 14.50
N ALA A 93 -8.42 -0.88 15.82
CA ALA A 93 -8.81 0.37 16.50
C ALA A 93 -7.87 1.55 16.22
N ASP A 94 -6.58 1.28 15.96
CA ASP A 94 -5.53 2.29 15.81
C ASP A 94 -5.13 2.51 14.34
N ALA A 95 -5.45 1.58 13.44
CA ALA A 95 -4.99 1.59 12.05
C ALA A 95 -5.23 2.93 11.35
N LYS A 96 -6.46 3.48 11.44
CA LYS A 96 -6.80 4.78 10.84
C LYS A 96 -6.04 5.93 11.48
N ALA A 97 -5.87 5.93 12.81
CA ALA A 97 -5.09 6.93 13.52
C ALA A 97 -3.59 6.85 13.16
N GLN A 98 -3.13 5.68 12.72
CA GLN A 98 -1.80 5.45 12.19
C GLN A 98 -1.72 5.66 10.67
N GLY A 99 -2.76 6.15 9.99
CA GLY A 99 -2.73 6.41 8.55
C GLY A 99 -2.76 5.17 7.67
N VAL A 100 -3.29 4.06 8.20
CA VAL A 100 -3.54 2.81 7.49
C VAL A 100 -5.04 2.64 7.29
N LEU A 101 -5.49 2.58 6.04
CA LEU A 101 -6.90 2.58 5.65
C LEU A 101 -7.24 1.29 4.92
N ILE A 102 -8.04 0.43 5.53
CA ILE A 102 -8.36 -0.89 4.99
C ILE A 102 -9.86 -0.98 4.71
N ASP A 103 -10.22 -1.37 3.49
CA ASP A 103 -11.59 -1.77 3.13
C ASP A 103 -11.57 -3.17 2.50
N GLU A 104 -11.90 -4.19 3.29
CA GLU A 104 -11.89 -5.58 2.82
C GLU A 104 -12.97 -5.88 1.77
N LYS A 105 -13.95 -4.98 1.60
CA LYS A 105 -15.06 -5.16 0.65
C LYS A 105 -14.69 -4.77 -0.78
N GLY A 106 -13.49 -4.23 -1.00
CA GLY A 106 -13.00 -3.87 -2.33
C GLY A 106 -13.53 -2.53 -2.84
N ASN A 107 -14.15 -1.72 -1.98
CA ASN A 107 -14.72 -0.45 -2.42
C ASN A 107 -13.68 0.68 -2.30
N ALA A 108 -13.00 1.01 -3.39
CA ALA A 108 -12.01 2.09 -3.38
C ALA A 108 -12.59 3.46 -2.96
N GLN A 109 -13.87 3.71 -3.23
CA GLN A 109 -14.51 4.98 -2.90
C GLN A 109 -14.65 5.19 -1.38
N THR A 110 -14.70 4.13 -0.57
CA THR A 110 -14.81 4.25 0.89
C THR A 110 -13.51 4.77 1.51
N VAL A 111 -12.36 4.45 0.92
CA VAL A 111 -11.04 4.87 1.43
C VAL A 111 -10.49 6.11 0.75
N THR A 112 -11.00 6.49 -0.44
CA THR A 112 -10.40 7.55 -1.26
C THR A 112 -10.26 8.89 -0.53
N ALA A 113 -11.34 9.37 0.09
CA ALA A 113 -11.33 10.68 0.76
C ALA A 113 -10.38 10.68 1.98
N ASP A 114 -10.46 9.64 2.80
CA ASP A 114 -9.57 9.47 3.95
C ASP A 114 -8.10 9.32 3.51
N PHE A 115 -7.85 8.64 2.38
CA PHE A 115 -6.50 8.44 1.88
C PHE A 115 -5.87 9.72 1.36
N VAL A 116 -6.65 10.55 0.64
CA VAL A 116 -6.19 11.88 0.23
C VAL A 116 -5.90 12.75 1.46
N ASN A 117 -6.75 12.72 2.49
CA ASN A 117 -6.50 13.44 3.74
C ASN A 117 -5.26 12.92 4.47
N ALA A 118 -5.04 11.60 4.47
CA ALA A 118 -3.87 10.99 5.08
C ALA A 118 -2.57 11.37 4.34
N ILE A 119 -2.60 11.45 3.01
CA ILE A 119 -1.48 11.98 2.22
C ILE A 119 -1.20 13.44 2.59
N ALA A 120 -2.25 14.27 2.70
CA ALA A 120 -2.12 15.67 3.06
C ALA A 120 -1.56 15.89 4.48
N ALA A 121 -1.77 14.93 5.39
CA ALA A 121 -1.17 14.93 6.73
C ALA A 121 0.36 14.65 6.73
N HIS A 122 0.95 14.39 5.56
CA HIS A 122 2.36 14.14 5.31
C HIS A 122 2.89 12.84 5.95
N ARG A 123 2.93 12.75 7.28
CA ARG A 123 3.47 11.59 8.01
C ARG A 123 2.72 11.30 9.31
N PHE A 124 2.61 10.02 9.65
CA PHE A 124 2.04 9.51 10.89
C PHE A 124 3.16 8.96 11.78
N THR A 125 3.39 9.61 12.92
CA THR A 125 4.52 9.29 13.83
C THR A 125 4.14 8.36 14.97
N ASN A 126 2.85 8.15 15.22
CA ASN A 126 2.29 7.30 16.27
C ASN A 126 2.31 5.80 15.89
N ARG A 127 3.45 5.32 15.39
CA ARG A 127 3.63 3.94 14.92
C ARG A 127 4.72 3.25 15.72
N ASP A 128 4.45 2.03 16.17
CA ASP A 128 5.49 1.13 16.66
C ASP A 128 6.14 0.46 15.43
N VAL A 129 7.44 0.65 15.24
CA VAL A 129 8.15 0.26 14.01
C VAL A 129 9.43 -0.51 14.31
N ASP A 130 9.71 -0.82 15.58
CA ASP A 130 10.98 -1.43 16.01
C ASP A 130 11.16 -2.83 15.42
N MET A 131 10.05 -3.52 15.15
CA MET A 131 10.02 -4.84 14.53
C MET A 131 10.17 -4.81 13.00
N ILE A 132 10.13 -3.63 12.38
CA ILE A 132 10.29 -3.48 10.93
C ILE A 132 11.76 -3.25 10.60
N ALA A 133 12.33 -4.15 9.78
CA ALA A 133 13.69 -4.04 9.30
C ALA A 133 13.95 -2.71 8.55
N ALA A 134 15.21 -2.26 8.56
CA ALA A 134 15.64 -1.10 7.77
C ALA A 134 15.82 -1.45 6.29
#